data_AF-A0A6I5CVT6-F1
#
_entry.id   AF-A0A6I5CVT6-F1
#
_cell.length_a   1.000
_cell.length_b   1.000
_cell.length_c   1.000
_cell.angle_alpha   90.00
_cell.angle_beta   90.00
_cell.angle_gamma   90.00
#
_symmetry.space_group_name_H-M   'P 1'
#
loop_
_entity.id
_entity.type
_entity.pdbx_description
1 polymer ?
#
loop_
_entity_poly.entity_id
_entity_poly.type
_entity_poly.pdbx_seq_one_letter_code
_entity_poly.pdbx_strand_id
1 'polypeptide(L)' 'HAPAGTGGFGYDPILQPDGDTRTCAELTPAEKNAISHRGKAFRALVPVVRELLG' A
#
# COMPACT_ATOMS: atom_id res chain seq x y z
N HIS A 1 3.48 -18.25 -7.57
CA HIS A 1 2.55 -17.43 -8.38
C HIS A 1 3.32 -16.75 -9.50
N ALA A 2 2.76 -16.68 -10.71
CA ALA A 2 3.31 -15.83 -11.76
C ALA A 2 2.92 -14.37 -11.50
N PRO A 3 3.69 -13.37 -11.98
CA PRO A 3 3.29 -11.97 -11.86
C PRO A 3 1.91 -11.71 -12.47
N ALA A 4 1.05 -10.93 -11.80
CA ALA A 4 -0.31 -10.62 -12.25
C ALA A 4 -0.67 -9.16 -11.95
N GLY A 5 -1.55 -8.57 -12.76
CA GLY A 5 -1.97 -7.17 -12.66
C GLY A 5 -1.08 -6.20 -13.44
N THR A 6 -1.62 -5.01 -13.72
CA THR A 6 -0.98 -3.95 -14.52
C THR A 6 -0.87 -2.62 -13.78
N GLY A 7 -1.49 -2.51 -12.60
CA GLY A 7 -1.45 -1.32 -11.76
C GLY A 7 -0.17 -1.22 -10.94
N GLY A 8 0.05 -0.02 -10.39
CA GLY A 8 1.18 0.20 -9.51
C GLY A 8 2.54 0.24 -10.22
N PHE A 9 3.59 -0.20 -9.54
CA PHE A 9 4.97 -0.15 -10.00
C PHE A 9 5.86 -1.19 -9.30
N GLY A 10 7.05 -1.46 -9.87
CA GLY A 10 8.06 -2.31 -9.25
C GLY A 10 7.55 -3.73 -8.98
N TYR A 11 7.60 -4.17 -7.73
CA TYR A 11 7.24 -5.54 -7.31
C TYR A 11 5.73 -5.75 -7.08
N ASP A 12 4.90 -4.75 -7.34
CA ASP A 12 3.46 -4.87 -7.15
C ASP A 12 2.84 -6.11 -7.86
N PRO A 13 3.28 -6.52 -9.06
CA PRO A 13 2.73 -7.70 -9.72
C PRO A 13 3.04 -9.04 -9.03
N ILE A 14 3.94 -9.09 -8.05
CA ILE A 14 4.29 -10.32 -7.31
C ILE A 14 3.98 -10.22 -5.82
N LEU A 15 3.69 -9.03 -5.31
CA LEU A 15 3.42 -8.80 -3.90
C LEU A 15 1.94 -9.02 -3.60
N GLN A 16 1.62 -10.11 -2.91
CA GLN A 16 0.27 -10.38 -2.41
C GLN A 16 0.12 -9.80 -0.99
N PRO A 17 -0.88 -8.95 -0.71
CA PRO A 17 -1.15 -8.50 0.64
C PRO A 17 -1.77 -9.62 1.48
N ASP A 18 -1.44 -9.66 2.77
CA ASP A 18 -1.98 -10.65 3.70
C ASP A 18 -3.51 -10.64 3.70
N GLY A 19 -4.12 -11.82 3.52
CA GLY A 19 -5.56 -11.99 3.53
C GLY A 19 -6.29 -11.65 2.23
N ASP A 20 -5.58 -11.23 1.18
CA ASP A 20 -6.13 -11.09 -0.19
C ASP A 20 -5.58 -12.21 -1.08
N THR A 21 -6.26 -12.52 -2.18
CA THR A 21 -5.81 -13.48 -3.20
C THR A 21 -5.18 -12.81 -4.42
N ARG A 22 -5.34 -11.50 -4.54
CA ARG A 22 -4.83 -10.65 -5.62
C ARG A 22 -3.44 -10.11 -5.31
N THR A 23 -2.66 -9.78 -6.34
CA THR A 23 -1.41 -9.03 -6.17
C THR A 23 -1.70 -7.54 -5.95
N CYS A 24 -0.72 -6.79 -5.46
CA CYS A 24 -0.80 -5.35 -5.31
C CYS A 24 -1.02 -4.62 -6.63
N ALA A 25 -0.66 -5.21 -7.78
CA ALA A 25 -0.89 -4.65 -9.11
C ALA A 25 -2.29 -4.92 -9.66
N GLU A 26 -3.05 -5.84 -9.05
CA GLU A 26 -4.45 -6.12 -9.38
C GLU A 26 -5.44 -5.28 -8.56
N LEU A 27 -4.97 -4.65 -7.48
CA LEU A 27 -5.77 -3.71 -6.69
C LEU A 27 -5.90 -2.37 -7.41
N THR A 28 -7.07 -1.74 -7.30
CA THR A 28 -7.22 -0.33 -7.66
C THR A 28 -6.31 0.55 -6.77
N PRO A 29 -5.92 1.75 -7.24
CA PRO A 29 -5.14 2.66 -6.41
C PRO A 29 -5.79 2.98 -5.06
N ALA A 30 -7.13 3.05 -5.00
CA ALA A 30 -7.87 3.30 -3.77
C ALA A 30 -7.79 2.13 -2.78
N GLU A 31 -8.03 0.89 -3.24
CA GLU A 31 -7.87 -0.33 -2.42
C GLU A 31 -6.43 -0.44 -1.89
N LYS A 32 -5.45 -0.26 -2.77
CA LYS A 32 -4.03 -0.32 -2.39
C LYS A 32 -3.69 0.74 -1.35
N ASN A 33 -4.14 1.98 -1.53
CA ASN A 33 -3.86 3.08 -0.61
C ASN A 33 -4.46 2.85 0.78
N ALA A 34 -5.65 2.25 0.86
CA ALA A 34 -6.31 1.94 2.13
C ALA A 34 -5.46 1.00 3.00
N ILE A 35 -4.84 -0.01 2.41
CA ILE A 35 -4.07 -1.04 3.13
C ILE A 35 -2.53 -0.83 3.10
N SER A 36 -2.03 0.13 2.32
CA SER A 36 -0.59 0.28 2.06
C SER A 36 0.27 0.47 3.33
N HIS A 37 1.44 -0.17 3.36
CA HIS A 37 2.45 0.03 4.40
C HIS A 37 2.88 1.50 4.52
N ARG A 38 3.03 2.19 3.38
CA ARG A 38 3.26 3.64 3.33
C ARG A 38 2.16 4.42 4.01
N GLY A 39 0.89 4.15 3.69
CA GLY A 39 -0.25 4.80 4.32
C GLY A 39 -0.27 4.58 5.83
N LYS A 40 0.02 3.36 6.29
CA LYS A 40 0.16 3.04 7.73
C LYS A 40 1.27 3.87 8.39
N ALA A 41 2.46 3.92 7.78
CA ALA A 41 3.60 4.69 8.30
C ALA A 41 3.30 6.20 8.37
N PHE A 42 2.71 6.78 7.32
CA PHE A 42 2.36 8.20 7.33
C PHE A 42 1.29 8.53 8.37
N ARG A 43 0.27 7.68 8.55
CA ARG A 43 -0.73 7.88 9.62
C ARG A 43 -0.09 7.85 11.02
N ALA A 44 0.89 6.98 11.24
CA ALA A 44 1.65 6.96 12.49
C ALA A 44 2.54 8.19 12.68
N LEU A 45 3.05 8.77 11.58
CA LEU A 45 3.88 9.97 11.59
C LEU A 45 3.08 11.26 11.85
N VAL A 46 1.82 11.34 11.42
CA VAL A 46 0.96 12.54 11.58
C VAL A 46 0.95 13.14 12.99
N PRO A 47 0.71 12.38 14.08
CA PRO A 47 0.71 12.96 15.42
C PRO A 47 2.06 13.58 15.82
N VAL A 48 3.18 12.94 15.45
CA VAL A 48 4.53 13.46 15.73
C VAL A 48 4.79 14.77 14.99
N VAL A 49 4.39 14.85 13.71
CA VAL A 49 4.53 16.09 12.92
C VAL A 49 3.66 17.21 13.50
N ARG A 50 2.44 16.89 13.95
CA ARG A 50 1.57 17.86 14.62
C ARG A 50 2.15 18.36 15.94
N GLU A 51 2.82 17.51 16.70
CA GLU A 51 3.50 17.91 17.94
C GLU A 51 4.72 18.81 17.68
N LEU A 52 5.48 18.55 16.61
CA LEU A 52 6.70 19.32 16.29
C LEU A 52 6.43 20.66 15.61
N LEU A 53 5.32 20.78 14.87
CA LEU A 53 5.03 21.95 14.01
C LEU A 53 3.72 22.68 14.36
N GLY A 54 2.95 22.18 15.33
CA GLY A 54 1.75 22.84 15.86
C GLY A 54 2.09 23.76 17.02
#